data_AF-A0A448X9L7-F1
#
_entry.id   AF-A0A448X9L7-F1
#
_cell.length_a   1.000
_cell.length_b   1.000
_cell.length_c   1.000
_cell.angle_alpha   90.00
_cell.angle_beta   90.00
_cell.angle_gamma   90.00
#
_symmetry.space_group_name_H-M   'P 1'
#
loop_
_entity.id
_entity.type
_entity.pdbx_description
1 polymer ?
#
loop_
_entity_poly.entity_id
_entity_poly.type
_entity_poly.pdbx_seq_one_letter_code
_entity_poly.pdbx_strand_id
1 'polypeptide(L)'
;MAVNIRVEYLSFSAHADARGIAQLISQCQPRHVLLVHGEASKMEYLRSRIQREFGLLCDMPANGDIIQVPTRPVLSVKATTQLLLGHGSKFI
;
A
#
# COMPACT_ATOMS: atom_id res chain seq x y z
N MET A 1 21.08 -34.90 26.51
CA MET A 1 21.48 -33.58 27.04
C MET A 1 20.22 -32.75 27.20
N ALA A 2 19.98 -32.18 28.39
CA ALA A 2 18.78 -31.38 28.66
C ALA A 2 19.12 -29.90 28.52
N VAL A 3 18.41 -29.21 27.62
CA VAL A 3 18.51 -27.75 27.47
C VAL A 3 17.67 -27.11 28.57
N ASN A 4 18.30 -26.29 29.42
CA ASN A 4 17.73 -25.76 30.67
C ASN A 4 17.53 -24.23 30.63
N ILE A 5 17.39 -23.66 29.42
CA ILE A 5 17.21 -22.22 29.21
C ILE A 5 15.75 -21.90 28.83
N ARG A 6 15.23 -20.78 29.33
CA ARG A 6 13.91 -20.26 28.92
C ARG A 6 14.05 -19.51 27.60
N VAL A 7 13.34 -19.99 26.58
CA VAL A 7 13.26 -19.36 25.26
C VAL A 7 11.93 -18.63 25.18
N GLU A 8 11.97 -17.32 25.00
CA GLU A 8 10.79 -16.50 24.74
C GLU A 8 10.96 -15.75 23.43
N TYR A 9 9.90 -15.73 22.61
CA TYR A 9 9.88 -15.01 21.33
C TYR A 9 9.38 -13.59 21.55
N LEU A 10 10.29 -12.62 21.52
CA LEU A 10 9.96 -11.20 21.56
C LEU A 10 9.93 -10.68 20.12
N SER A 11 8.74 -10.38 19.61
CA SER A 11 8.52 -9.91 18.25
C SER A 11 8.93 -8.44 18.07
N PHE A 12 10.23 -8.15 18.04
CA PHE A 12 10.74 -6.86 17.58
C PHE A 12 10.82 -6.86 16.05
N SER A 13 9.68 -6.82 15.38
CA SER A 13 9.63 -6.64 13.93
C SER A 13 9.36 -5.18 13.62
N ALA A 14 10.32 -4.47 13.03
CA ALA A 14 10.10 -3.18 12.35
C ALA A 14 9.34 -3.34 11.01
N HIS A 15 8.72 -4.50 10.78
CA HIS A 15 7.94 -4.79 9.60
C HIS A 15 6.59 -4.08 9.70
N ALA A 16 6.10 -3.60 8.56
CA ALA A 16 4.81 -2.95 8.45
C ALA A 16 3.72 -3.78 9.14
N ASP A 17 3.10 -3.22 10.16
CA ASP A 17 2.05 -3.88 10.92
C ASP A 17 0.70 -3.67 10.24
N ALA A 18 -0.29 -4.50 10.59
CA ALA A 18 -1.62 -4.42 9.98
C ALA A 18 -2.30 -3.06 10.20
N ARG A 19 -1.92 -2.31 11.25
CA ARG A 19 -2.45 -0.96 11.51
C ARG A 19 -1.81 0.07 10.59
N GLY A 20 -0.49 0.07 10.47
CA GLY A 20 0.23 0.97 9.57
C GLY A 20 -0.17 0.78 8.11
N ILE A 21 -0.34 -0.48 7.67
CA ILE A 21 -0.81 -0.77 6.32
C ILE A 21 -2.24 -0.24 6.10
N ALA A 22 -3.16 -0.49 7.05
CA ALA A 22 -4.52 0.02 6.95
C ALA A 22 -4.59 1.56 6.94
N GLN A 23 -3.75 2.21 7.75
CA GLN A 23 -3.63 3.68 7.75
C GLN A 23 -3.13 4.20 6.40
N LEU A 24 -2.11 3.56 5.82
CA LEU A 24 -1.58 3.95 4.51
C LEU A 24 -2.63 3.80 3.40
N ILE A 25 -3.39 2.70 3.40
CA ILE A 25 -4.49 2.49 2.44
C ILE A 25 -5.54 3.59 2.60
N SER A 26 -5.90 3.95 3.84
CA SER A 26 -6.85 5.03 4.11
C SER A 26 -6.37 6.39 3.60
N GLN A 27 -5.08 6.69 3.75
CA GLN A 27 -4.48 7.95 3.31
C GLN A 27 -4.30 8.04 1.80
N CYS A 28 -3.80 6.98 1.17
CA CYS A 28 -3.51 6.96 -0.27
C CYS A 28 -4.76 6.71 -1.12
N GLN A 29 -5.82 6.12 -0.55
CA GLN A 29 -7.04 5.72 -1.25
C GLN A 29 -6.75 5.00 -2.59
N PRO A 30 -5.95 3.93 -2.57
CA PRO A 30 -5.61 3.23 -3.79
C PRO A 30 -6.84 2.56 -4.41
N ARG A 31 -6.84 2.36 -5.73
CA ARG A 31 -7.92 1.67 -6.43
C ARG A 31 -7.75 0.14 -6.43
N HIS A 32 -6.52 -0.34 -6.29
CA HIS A 32 -6.17 -1.75 -6.30
C HIS A 32 -4.92 -1.94 -5.43
N VAL A 33 -4.94 -2.93 -4.52
CA VAL A 33 -3.83 -3.30 -3.65
C VAL A 33 -3.30 -4.67 -4.05
N LEU A 34 -1.97 -4.84 -4.11
CA LEU A 34 -1.34 -6.14 -4.32
C LEU A 34 -0.43 -6.47 -3.13
N LEU A 35 -0.61 -7.65 -2.54
CA LEU A 35 0.23 -8.18 -1.47
C LEU A 35 1.27 -9.12 -2.07
N VAL A 36 2.55 -8.75 -2.02
CA VAL A 36 3.63 -9.46 -2.73
C VAL A 36 4.65 -10.16 -1.82
N HIS A 37 4.69 -9.82 -0.53
CA HIS A 37 5.59 -10.44 0.43
C HIS A 37 4.90 -10.61 1.78
N GLY A 38 5.20 -11.71 2.47
CA GLY A 38 4.63 -12.03 3.77
C GLY A 38 4.35 -13.52 3.91
N GLU A 39 3.99 -13.94 5.13
CA GLU A 39 3.49 -15.30 5.34
C GLU A 39 2.09 -15.44 4.72
N ALA A 40 1.87 -16.49 3.94
CA ALA A 40 0.63 -16.68 3.18
C ALA A 40 -0.64 -16.59 4.03
N SER A 41 -0.64 -17.19 5.22
CA SER A 41 -1.78 -17.14 6.15
C SER A 41 -2.07 -15.73 6.66
N LYS A 42 -1.04 -14.95 6.99
CA LYS A 42 -1.16 -13.56 7.43
C LYS A 42 -1.61 -12.65 6.29
N MET A 43 -1.11 -12.89 5.09
CA MET A 43 -1.50 -12.15 3.89
C MET A 43 -2.96 -12.41 3.50
N GLU A 44 -3.43 -13.66 3.58
CA GLU A 44 -4.84 -13.99 3.30
C GLU A 44 -5.79 -13.29 4.30
N TYR A 45 -5.40 -13.27 5.57
CA TYR A 45 -6.13 -12.52 6.60
C TYR A 45 -6.17 -11.02 6.27
N LEU A 46 -5.02 -10.42 5.94
CA LEU A 46 -4.93 -9.00 5.61
C LEU A 46 -5.72 -8.65 4.33
N ARG A 47 -5.64 -9.49 3.30
CA ARG A 47 -6.41 -9.37 2.06
C ARG A 47 -7.90 -9.32 2.34
N SER A 48 -8.40 -10.31 3.09
CA SER A 48 -9.81 -10.39 3.49
C SER A 48 -10.26 -9.17 4.28
N ARG A 49 -9.40 -8.65 5.15
CA ARG A 49 -9.66 -7.44 5.93
C ARG A 49 -9.73 -6.20 5.05
N ILE A 50 -8.79 -6.03 4.12
CA ILE A 50 -8.77 -4.89 3.19
C ILE A 50 -10.02 -4.86 2.31
N GLN A 51 -10.39 -6.01 1.75
CA GLN A 51 -11.59 -6.13 0.92
C GLN A 51 -12.87 -5.80 1.71
N ARG A 52 -12.95 -6.23 2.98
CA ARG A 52 -14.11 -5.98 3.84
C ARG A 52 -14.20 -4.55 4.36
N GLU A 53 -13.09 -3.99 4.82
CA GLU A 53 -13.06 -2.66 5.47
C GLU A 53 -13.06 -1.52 4.45
N PHE A 54 -12.37 -1.68 3.32
CA PHE A 54 -12.19 -0.61 2.33
C PHE A 54 -12.95 -0.86 1.02
N GLY A 55 -13.50 -2.06 0.80
CA GLY A 55 -14.19 -2.40 -0.45
C GLY A 55 -13.28 -2.41 -1.68
N LEU A 56 -11.97 -2.55 -1.47
CA LEU A 56 -10.96 -2.48 -2.53
C LEU A 56 -10.63 -3.87 -3.09
N LEU A 57 -10.27 -3.91 -4.37
CA LEU A 57 -9.62 -5.07 -4.95
C LEU A 57 -8.27 -5.27 -4.24
N CYS A 58 -8.04 -6.51 -3.80
CA CYS A 58 -6.80 -6.90 -3.14
C CYS A 58 -6.39 -8.27 -3.64
N ASP A 59 -5.25 -8.36 -4.31
CA ASP A 59 -4.70 -9.60 -4.88
C ASP A 59 -3.42 -10.03 -4.17
N MET A 60 -3.16 -11.34 -4.20
CA MET A 60 -1.97 -11.97 -3.63
C MET A 60 -1.31 -12.86 -4.71
N PRO A 61 -0.62 -12.26 -5.69
CA PRO A 61 0.04 -13.02 -6.75
C PRO A 61 1.16 -13.89 -6.19
N ALA A 62 1.34 -15.10 -6.74
CA ALA A 62 2.51 -15.89 -6.47
C ALA A 62 3.74 -15.31 -7.19
N ASN A 63 4.93 -15.73 -6.77
CA ASN A 63 6.17 -15.33 -7.44
C ASN A 63 6.15 -15.80 -8.89
N GLY A 64 6.29 -14.85 -9.82
CA GLY A 64 6.26 -15.11 -11.27
C GLY A 64 4.89 -14.93 -11.91
N ASP A 65 3.83 -14.67 -11.13
CA ASP A 65 2.51 -14.35 -11.69
C ASP A 65 2.50 -12.96 -12.33
N ILE A 66 1.74 -12.82 -13.42
CA ILE A 66 1.54 -11.57 -14.13
C ILE A 66 0.14 -11.03 -13.85
N ILE A 67 0.05 -9.84 -13.26
CA ILE A 67 -1.22 -9.13 -13.03
C ILE A 67 -1.33 -7.95 -13.99
N GLN A 68 -2.45 -7.87 -14.71
CA GLN A 68 -2.78 -6.75 -15.60
C GLN A 68 -3.55 -5.68 -14.80
N VAL A 69 -2.96 -4.50 -14.62
CA VAL A 69 -3.61 -3.38 -13.91
C VAL A 69 -4.03 -2.30 -14.91
N PRO A 70 -5.34 -2.13 -15.18
CA PRO A 70 -5.80 -1.12 -16.13
C PRO A 70 -5.57 0.29 -15.57
N THR A 71 -4.86 1.13 -16.33
CA THR A 71 -4.63 2.54 -16.00
C THR A 71 -5.64 3.45 -16.67
N ARG A 72 -5.87 4.66 -16.12
CA ARG A 72 -6.62 5.69 -16.83
C ARG A 72 -5.70 6.39 -17.83
N PRO A 73 -6.14 6.64 -19.07
CA PRO A 73 -5.35 7.36 -20.06
C PRO A 73 -5.20 8.85 -19.70
N VAL A 74 -4.23 9.49 -20.35
CA VAL A 74 -3.76 10.87 -20.12
C VAL A 74 -4.91 11.87 -20.00
N LEU A 75 -4.95 12.59 -18.87
CA LEU A 75 -5.88 13.70 -18.64
C LEU A 75 -5.31 14.97 -19.27
N SER A 76 -5.91 15.45 -20.35
CA SER A 76 -5.62 16.78 -20.88
C SER A 76 -6.28 17.83 -19.99
N VAL A 77 -5.46 18.48 -19.15
CA VAL A 77 -5.89 19.57 -18.26
C VAL A 77 -5.56 20.91 -18.89
N LYS A 78 -6.55 21.80 -18.99
CA LYS A 78 -6.37 23.19 -19.38
C LYS A 78 -6.21 24.03 -18.12
N ALA A 79 -5.09 24.72 -17.97
CA ALA A 79 -4.88 25.71 -16.92
C ALA A 79 -5.09 27.12 -17.49
N THR A 80 -5.71 28.02 -16.72
CA THR A 80 -5.80 29.43 -17.09
C THR A 80 -4.43 30.09 -17.02
N THR A 81 -4.18 31.03 -17.93
CA THR A 81 -2.93 31.82 -17.97
C THR A 81 -2.65 32.53 -16.65
N GLN A 82 -3.69 32.95 -15.91
CA GLN A 82 -3.57 33.58 -14.60
C GLN A 82 -3.00 32.63 -13.51
N LEU A 83 -3.33 31.33 -13.55
CA LEU A 83 -2.74 30.32 -12.66
C LEU A 83 -1.29 29.98 -13.06
N LEU A 84 -0.98 30.02 -14.36
CA LEU A 84 0.37 29.80 -14.88
C LEU A 84 1.33 30.96 -14.57
N LEU A 85 0.81 32.19 -14.50
CA LEU A 85 1.61 33.42 -14.31
C LEU A 85 1.65 33.93 -12.86
N GLY A 86 0.89 33.31 -11.94
CA GLY A 86 0.63 33.82 -10.59
C GLY A 86 1.84 33.98 -9.64
N HIS A 87 3.04 33.54 -10.02
CA HIS A 87 4.28 33.69 -9.22
C HIS A 87 5.44 34.37 -9.98
N GLY A 88 5.19 34.94 -11.16
CA GLY A 88 6.24 35.48 -12.04
C GLY A 88 6.52 36.98 -11.94
N SER A 89 6.17 37.68 -10.85
CA SER A 89 6.43 39.12 -10.73
C SER A 89 6.94 39.52 -9.34
N LYS A 90 8.13 39.00 -9.00
CA LYS A 90 9.08 39.62 -8.07
C LYS A 90 10.50 39.27 -8.54
N PHE A 91 10.90 39.80 -9.67
CA PHE A 91 12.31 39.94 -10.01
C PHE A 91 12.50 41.36 -10.55
N ILE A 92 13.04 42.19 -9.66
CA ILE A 92 13.77 43.47 -9.85
C ILE A 92 13.15 44.52 -10.77
#